data_AF-A0A1F8EUZ2-F1
#
_entry.id   AF-A0A1F8EUZ2-F1
#
_cell.length_a   1.000
_cell.length_b   1.000
_cell.length_c   1.000
_cell.angle_alpha   90.00
_cell.angle_beta   90.00
_cell.angle_gamma   90.00
#
_symmetry.space_group_name_H-M   'P 1'
#
loop_
_entity.id
_entity.type
_entity.pdbx_description
1 polymer ?
#
loop_
_entity_poly.entity_id
_entity_poly.type
_entity_poly.pdbx_seq_one_letter_code
_entity_poly.pdbx_strand_id
1 'polypeptide(L)' 'MGNKILLWGVIIFMVGGIGWFVAVIPSVITFGELRNIANLFGIAAGLGMLMIVLGAIFKLLKKNKKQR' A
#
# COMPACT_ATOMS: atom_id res chain seq x y z
N MET A 1 4.43 -19.00 1.87
CA MET A 1 4.90 -17.68 2.33
C MET A 1 4.48 -16.53 1.40
N GLY A 2 4.70 -16.59 0.07
CA GLY A 2 4.38 -15.47 -0.85
C GLY A 2 2.93 -14.95 -0.83
N ASN A 3 1.91 -15.82 -0.69
CA ASN A 3 0.51 -15.36 -0.60
C ASN A 3 0.22 -14.55 0.69
N LYS A 4 0.93 -14.82 1.80
CA LYS A 4 0.72 -14.06 3.05
C LYS A 4 1.24 -12.62 2.91
N ILE A 5 2.38 -12.43 2.25
CA ILE A 5 2.98 -11.11 1.98
C ILE A 5 2.05 -10.29 1.08
N LEU A 6 1.50 -10.91 0.03
CA LEU A 6 0.49 -10.28 -0.83
C LEU A 6 -0.74 -9.83 -0.05
N LEU A 7 -1.25 -10.69 0.84
CA LEU A 7 -2.41 -10.36 1.68
C LEU A 7 -2.12 -9.18 2.61
N TRP A 8 -0.97 -9.19 3.30
CA TRP A 8 -0.55 -8.08 4.16
C TRP A 8 -0.34 -6.78 3.38
N GLY A 9 0.25 -6.85 2.18
CA GLY A 9 0.38 -5.70 1.29
C GLY A 9 -0.97 -5.09 0.91
N VAL A 10 -1.97 -5.93 0.59
CA VAL A 10 -3.34 -5.48 0.31
C VAL A 10 -3.97 -4.82 1.53
N ILE A 11 -3.82 -5.40 2.72
CA ILE A 11 -4.35 -4.82 3.96
C ILE A 11 -3.75 -3.45 4.23
N ILE A 12 -2.42 -3.32 4.14
CA ILE A 12 -1.71 -2.05 4.36
C ILE A 12 -2.10 -1.02 3.29
N PHE A 13 -2.24 -1.43 2.02
CA PHE A 13 -2.71 -0.56 0.95
C PHE A 13 -4.13 -0.05 1.21
N MET A 14 -5.06 -0.92 1.62
CA MET A 14 -6.44 -0.55 1.92
C MET A 14 -6.53 0.40 3.12
N VAL A 15 -5.86 0.06 4.23
CA VAL A 15 -5.85 0.91 5.43
C VAL A 15 -5.18 2.26 5.15
N GLY A 16 -4.04 2.25 4.46
CA GLY A 16 -3.34 3.46 4.05
C GLY A 16 -4.17 4.32 3.11
N GLY A 17 -4.80 3.73 2.09
CA GLY A 17 -5.62 4.44 1.12
C GLY A 17 -6.86 5.05 1.75
N ILE A 18 -7.57 4.30 2.60
CA ILE A 18 -8.74 4.79 3.34
C ILE A 18 -8.32 5.90 4.31
N GLY A 19 -7.26 5.69 5.09
CA GLY A 19 -6.76 6.70 6.03
C GLY A 19 -6.30 7.98 5.32
N TRP A 20 -5.67 7.86 4.14
CA TRP A 20 -5.27 8.99 3.32
C TRP A 20 -6.49 9.77 2.84
N PHE A 21 -7.49 9.07 2.30
CA PHE A 21 -8.73 9.68 1.83
C PHE A 21 -9.47 10.43 2.95
N VAL A 22 -9.57 9.82 4.14
CA VAL A 22 -10.20 10.41 5.31
C VAL A 22 -9.40 11.60 5.85
N ALA A 23 -8.08 11.59 5.75
CA ALA A 23 -7.22 12.69 6.24
C ALA A 23 -7.06 13.84 5.23
N VAL A 24 -7.17 13.58 3.93
CA VAL A 24 -7.09 14.60 2.87
C VAL A 24 -8.22 15.61 2.99
N ILE A 25 -9.46 15.16 3.19
CA ILE A 25 -10.62 16.05 3.26
C ILE A 25 -10.46 17.12 4.36
N PRO A 26 -10.24 16.74 5.64
CA PRO A 26 -10.05 17.72 6.68
C PRO A 26 -8.72 18.48 6.51
N SER A 27 -7.68 17.91 5.89
CA SER A 27 -6.47 18.66 5.54
C SER A 27 -6.71 19.80 4.55
N VAL A 28 -7.66 19.65 3.61
CA VAL A 28 -8.03 20.74 2.69
C VAL A 28 -8.84 21.80 3.44
N ILE A 29 -9.71 21.39 4.35
CA ILE A 29 -10.58 22.28 5.14
C ILE A 29 -9.77 23.09 6.18
N THR A 30 -8.76 22.49 6.83
CA THR A 30 -7.93 23.15 7.85
C THR A 30 -6.69 23.84 7.28
N PHE A 31 -6.67 24.16 5.99
CA PHE A 31 -5.52 24.80 5.30
C PHE A 31 -4.18 24.07 5.50
N GLY A 32 -4.21 22.75 5.64
CA GLY A 32 -3.02 21.90 5.67
C GLY A 32 -2.52 21.50 7.04
N GLU A 33 -3.21 21.79 8.15
CA GLU A 33 -2.79 21.30 9.47
C GLU A 33 -2.69 19.77 9.54
N LEU A 34 -3.58 19.07 8.85
CA LEU A 34 -3.62 17.60 8.81
C LEU A 34 -2.80 17.01 7.65
N ARG A 35 -2.06 17.84 6.92
CA ARG A 35 -1.29 17.43 5.74
C ARG A 35 -0.24 16.38 6.08
N ASN A 36 0.39 16.47 7.25
CA ASN A 36 1.36 15.48 7.71
C ASN A 36 0.70 14.11 7.95
N ILE A 37 -0.51 14.09 8.51
CA ILE A 37 -1.27 12.86 8.74
C ILE A 37 -1.72 12.25 7.41
N ALA A 38 -2.24 13.08 6.50
CA ALA A 38 -2.58 12.65 5.15
C ALA A 38 -1.35 12.06 4.44
N ASN A 39 -0.23 12.76 4.41
CA ASN A 39 1.01 12.27 3.81
C ASN A 39 1.47 10.92 4.41
N LEU A 40 1.35 10.73 5.73
CA LEU A 40 1.75 9.49 6.39
C LEU A 40 0.91 8.29 5.93
N PHE A 41 -0.41 8.47 5.83
CA PHE A 41 -1.29 7.44 5.28
C PHE A 41 -1.06 7.21 3.78
N GLY A 42 -0.76 8.27 3.02
CA GLY A 42 -0.39 8.16 1.61
C GLY A 42 0.88 7.35 1.39
N ILE A 43 1.90 7.56 2.23
CA ILE A 43 3.14 6.77 2.24
C ILE A 43 2.84 5.31 2.60
N ALA A 44 2.01 5.07 3.62
CA ALA A 44 1.61 3.72 4.00
C ALA A 44 0.90 2.98 2.86
N ALA A 45 -0.01 3.67 2.14
CA ALA A 45 -0.65 3.14 0.95
C ALA A 45 0.38 2.79 -0.13
N GLY A 46 1.30 3.71 -0.45
CA GLY A 46 2.37 3.50 -1.42
C GLY A 46 3.25 2.29 -1.09
N LEU A 47 3.63 2.12 0.19
CA LEU A 47 4.40 0.97 0.66
C LEU A 47 3.61 -0.35 0.54
N GLY A 48 2.32 -0.32 0.84
CA GLY A 48 1.42 -1.47 0.63
C GLY A 48 1.39 -1.90 -0.83
N MET A 49 1.24 -0.94 -1.75
CA MET A 49 1.29 -1.18 -3.21
C MET A 49 2.62 -1.82 -3.63
N LEU A 50 3.74 -1.31 -3.12
CA LEU A 50 5.08 -1.82 -3.41
C LEU A 50 5.24 -3.28 -2.97
N MET A 51 4.74 -3.64 -1.78
CA MET A 51 4.77 -5.03 -1.31
C MET A 51 3.92 -5.97 -2.19
N ILE A 52 2.77 -5.52 -2.67
CA ILE A 52 1.92 -6.30 -3.59
C ILE A 52 2.68 -6.58 -4.89
N VAL A 53 3.28 -5.54 -5.49
CA VAL A 53 4.03 -5.65 -6.74
C VAL A 53 5.22 -6.60 -6.59
N LEU A 54 6.04 -6.42 -5.56
CA LEU A 54 7.19 -7.30 -5.29
C LEU A 54 6.75 -8.75 -5.03
N GLY A 55 5.67 -8.95 -4.27
CA GLY A 55 5.09 -10.27 -4.02
C GLY A 55 4.60 -10.96 -5.30
N ALA A 56 3.97 -10.21 -6.20
CA ALA A 56 3.50 -10.69 -7.49
C ALA A 56 4.67 -11.05 -8.43
N ILE A 57 5.69 -10.20 -8.51
CA ILE A 57 6.91 -10.44 -9.30
C ILE A 57 7.62 -11.71 -8.81
N PHE A 58 7.81 -11.86 -7.50
CA PHE A 58 8.42 -13.08 -6.94
C PHE A 58 7.64 -14.35 -7.28
N LYS A 59 6.29 -14.27 -7.27
CA LYS A 59 5.43 -15.40 -7.62
C LYS A 59 5.55 -15.76 -9.10
N LEU A 60 5.63 -14.76 -9.99
CA LEU A 60 5.87 -14.94 -11.42
C LEU A 60 7.24 -15.57 -11.70
N LEU A 61 8.31 -15.05 -11.09
CA LEU A 61 9.66 -15.58 -11.23
C LEU A 61 9.75 -17.05 -10.76
N LYS A 62 9.08 -17.38 -9.65
CA LYS A 62 9.03 -18.77 -9.16
C LYS A 62 8.24 -19.70 -10.08
N LYS A 63 7.17 -19.20 -10.71
CA LYS A 63 6.37 -19.96 -11.69
C LYS A 63 7.20 -20.27 -12.94
N ASN A 64 7.94 -19.30 -13.46
CA ASN A 64 8.80 -19.47 -14.63
C ASN A 64 9.98 -20.42 -14.38
N LYS A 65 10.59 -20.40 -13.18
CA LYS A 65 11.64 -21.36 -12.81
C LYS A 65 11.15 -22.80 -12.69
N LYS A 66 9.87 -23.04 -12.43
CA LYS A 66 9.31 -24.40 -12.26
C LYS A 66 8.92 -25.05 -13.60
N GLN A 67 8.85 -24.28 -14.69
CA GLN A 67 8.51 -24.77 -16.02
C GLN A 67 9.72 -25.11 -16.90
N ARG A 68 10.94 -24.80 -16.44
CA ARG A 68 12.19 -25.33 -17.01
C ARG A 68 12.67 -26.49 -16.15
#